data_AF-K7EGD5-F1
#
_entry.id   AF-K7EGD5-F1
#
_cell.length_a   1.000
_cell.length_b   1.000
_cell.length_c   1.000
_cell.angle_alpha   90.00
_cell.angle_beta   90.00
_cell.angle_gamma   90.00
#
_symmetry.space_group_name_H-M   'P 1'
#
loop_
_entity.id
_entity.type
_entity.pdbx_description
1 polymer ?
#
loop_
_entity_poly.entity_id
_entity_poly.type
_entity_poly.pdbx_seq_one_letter_code
_entity_poly.pdbx_strand_id
1 'polypeptide(L)'
;MGDSGRSTGRGVTSQSGAGGARGHEFPSAAAVTSSPRVPAGGPGRSGGGGGGRRRKMESLAVGGGLVLLRDSLEWEGRSLLKALIREAAHKGEQVQVLGCEVSEEEFRDGLDPETNSRLVYHDVFGDPWAWTGPGRPLEALALLRPSGSASLTMAVDSLSWLLLRTPCPALCQALRTLTFGDPSTGSRRPRVLGLLHQELHADGPLGSLAHLAVAEVTLGGTGPQATAQIRHRRPGGRVTEQTYLLSVLPDLSLRTQDLPSQGPPAAPHPPPSTVDPMADLTFNLHLSEEEKEARAALTLPYQFSSEKQRSLLHPSPARIFYELDSDDDLDQDDPDDDLDV
;
A
#
# COMPACT_ATOMS: atom_id res chain seq x y z
N MET A 1 25.18 61.56 39.58
CA MET A 1 25.62 62.73 38.79
C MET A 1 24.96 62.59 37.43
N GLY A 2 23.73 63.09 37.31
CA GLY A 2 23.39 64.28 36.51
C GLY A 2 22.45 63.80 35.40
N ASP A 3 21.13 63.98 35.52
CA ASP A 3 20.36 65.17 35.09
C ASP A 3 20.45 65.37 33.56
N SER A 4 19.44 65.68 32.76
CA SER A 4 17.98 65.80 32.81
C SER A 4 17.56 66.02 31.35
N GLY A 5 16.29 65.78 30.97
CA GLY A 5 15.86 66.19 29.62
C GLY A 5 14.49 65.74 29.15
N ARG A 6 13.43 66.11 29.88
CA ARG A 6 12.06 66.21 29.34
C ARG A 6 11.98 67.36 28.33
N SER A 7 11.33 67.16 27.18
CA SER A 7 10.48 68.21 26.61
C SER A 7 9.34 67.65 25.76
N THR A 8 8.14 68.03 26.17
CA THR A 8 6.80 67.85 25.59
C THR A 8 6.57 68.68 24.31
N GLY A 9 5.71 68.19 23.41
CA GLY A 9 5.13 68.99 22.33
C GLY A 9 3.86 68.37 21.74
N ARG A 10 2.71 68.96 22.09
CA ARG A 10 1.38 68.94 21.41
C ARG A 10 1.55 68.90 19.86
N GLY A 11 0.76 68.20 19.04
CA GLY A 11 -0.68 68.00 19.04
C GLY A 11 -1.33 68.92 17.99
N VAL A 12 -1.63 68.41 16.78
CA VAL A 12 -2.58 69.02 15.80
C VAL A 12 -3.21 67.92 14.93
N THR A 13 -4.53 67.93 14.87
CA THR A 13 -5.45 67.23 13.97
C THR A 13 -5.49 67.82 12.56
N SER A 14 -5.57 67.00 11.51
CA SER A 14 -6.32 67.33 10.29
C SER A 14 -6.69 66.10 9.46
N GLN A 15 -7.83 66.22 8.79
CA GLN A 15 -8.69 65.22 8.16
C GLN A 15 -8.25 64.71 6.77
N SER A 16 -8.87 63.60 6.39
CA SER A 16 -9.41 63.23 5.06
C SER A 16 -8.49 62.64 3.99
N GLY A 17 -8.96 61.55 3.40
CA GLY A 17 -8.45 60.98 2.15
C GLY A 17 -8.92 59.55 1.92
N ALA A 18 -10.03 59.40 1.19
CA ALA A 18 -10.64 58.14 0.81
C ALA A 18 -9.78 57.33 -0.18
N GLY A 19 -9.92 56.00 -0.15
CA GLY A 19 -9.41 55.11 -1.18
C GLY A 19 -9.81 53.66 -0.92
N GLY A 20 -10.93 53.23 -1.51
CA GLY A 20 -11.44 51.87 -1.38
C GLY A 20 -10.83 50.88 -2.38
N ALA A 21 -10.78 49.62 -1.97
CA ALA A 21 -10.82 48.40 -2.79
C ALA A 21 -11.22 47.27 -1.81
N ARG A 22 -12.47 46.75 -1.79
CA ARG A 22 -12.98 45.66 -2.66
C ARG A 22 -11.86 44.70 -3.04
N GLY A 23 -11.79 43.45 -2.59
CA GLY A 23 -12.77 42.53 -2.04
C GLY A 23 -12.46 41.16 -2.64
N HIS A 24 -12.55 40.08 -1.86
CA HIS A 24 -13.04 38.76 -2.27
C HIS A 24 -12.82 37.77 -1.11
N GLU A 25 -13.76 37.80 -0.17
CA GLU A 25 -14.12 36.63 0.62
C GLU A 25 -14.89 35.66 -0.28
N PHE A 26 -14.57 34.37 -0.19
CA PHE A 26 -15.39 33.26 -0.69
C PHE A 26 -15.50 32.19 0.40
N PRO A 27 -16.59 31.42 0.45
CA PRO A 27 -17.37 31.29 1.67
C PRO A 27 -17.39 29.87 2.22
N SER A 28 -17.65 29.84 3.54
CA SER A 28 -18.05 28.67 4.32
C SER A 28 -19.32 28.03 3.75
N ALA A 29 -19.25 26.73 3.43
CA ALA A 29 -20.39 25.95 2.96
C ALA A 29 -21.16 25.36 4.15
N ALA A 30 -22.12 26.14 4.65
CA ALA A 30 -23.15 25.65 5.56
C ALA A 30 -24.23 24.86 4.80
N ALA A 31 -24.77 23.87 5.51
CA ALA A 31 -25.80 22.94 5.09
C ALA A 31 -27.06 23.60 4.48
N VAL A 32 -27.57 23.01 3.40
CA VAL A 32 -28.95 23.19 2.96
C VAL A 32 -29.61 21.81 2.83
N THR A 33 -30.58 21.61 3.71
CA THR A 33 -31.55 20.53 3.72
C THR A 33 -32.50 20.65 2.54
N SER A 34 -32.67 19.58 1.75
CA SER A 34 -33.89 19.37 0.97
C SER A 34 -34.16 17.88 0.78
N SER A 35 -35.18 17.39 1.48
CA SER A 35 -35.73 16.04 1.34
C SER A 35 -36.57 15.92 0.06
N PRO A 36 -36.48 14.83 -0.70
CA PRO A 36 -37.57 14.40 -1.57
C PRO A 36 -38.48 13.40 -0.83
N ARG A 37 -39.77 13.70 -0.88
CA ARG A 37 -40.89 12.95 -0.29
C ARG A 37 -41.11 11.66 -1.09
N VAL A 38 -40.93 10.49 -0.48
CA VAL A 38 -41.29 9.18 -1.06
C VAL A 38 -42.69 8.77 -0.58
N PRO A 39 -43.62 8.32 -1.45
CA PRO A 39 -44.93 7.87 -1.03
C PRO A 39 -44.89 6.46 -0.40
N ALA A 40 -45.74 6.27 0.60
CA ALA A 40 -45.91 5.02 1.35
C ALA A 40 -46.51 3.90 0.48
N GLY A 41 -45.87 2.73 0.51
CA GLY A 41 -46.38 1.46 -0.01
C GLY A 41 -46.02 0.33 0.96
N GLY A 42 -47.03 -0.47 1.33
CA GLY A 42 -47.02 -1.42 2.46
C GLY A 42 -46.15 -2.69 2.33
N PRO A 43 -46.28 -3.63 3.28
CA PRO A 43 -45.24 -4.61 3.59
C PRO A 43 -45.31 -5.84 2.67
N GLY A 44 -44.33 -5.95 1.77
CA GLY A 44 -44.04 -7.17 1.02
C GLY A 44 -42.95 -7.97 1.72
N ARG A 45 -43.31 -9.14 2.27
CA ARG A 45 -42.37 -10.16 2.72
C ARG A 45 -41.58 -10.67 1.51
N SER A 46 -40.26 -10.58 1.54
CA SER A 46 -39.40 -11.44 0.74
C SER A 46 -38.12 -11.75 1.50
N GLY A 47 -37.94 -13.05 1.78
CA GLY A 47 -36.67 -13.57 2.25
C GLY A 47 -35.61 -13.44 1.16
N GLY A 48 -34.37 -13.23 1.57
CA GLY A 48 -33.23 -13.19 0.67
C GLY A 48 -31.95 -13.21 1.47
N GLY A 49 -31.28 -14.37 1.50
CA GLY A 49 -29.96 -14.51 2.09
C GLY A 49 -28.97 -13.56 1.43
N GLY A 50 -28.45 -12.62 2.21
CA GLY A 50 -27.46 -11.63 1.78
C GLY A 50 -26.40 -11.42 2.85
N GLY A 51 -25.95 -12.49 3.52
CA GLY A 51 -25.04 -12.41 4.68
C GLY A 51 -23.55 -12.37 4.35
N GLY A 52 -23.13 -12.42 3.08
CA GLY A 52 -21.75 -12.82 2.73
C GLY A 52 -20.74 -11.71 2.37
N ARG A 53 -21.16 -10.48 2.04
CA ARG A 53 -20.30 -9.58 1.23
C ARG A 53 -19.78 -8.31 1.91
N ARG A 54 -19.90 -8.19 3.23
CA ARG A 54 -19.47 -6.99 3.98
C ARG A 54 -18.01 -7.00 4.46
N ARG A 55 -17.28 -8.11 4.36
CA ARG A 55 -16.13 -8.37 5.25
C ARG A 55 -14.72 -8.14 4.69
N LYS A 56 -14.53 -7.75 3.42
CA LYS A 56 -13.17 -7.77 2.83
C LYS A 56 -12.25 -6.66 3.35
N MET A 57 -12.72 -5.40 3.43
CA MET A 57 -11.94 -4.30 4.02
C MET A 57 -11.63 -4.55 5.50
N GLU A 58 -12.62 -5.10 6.24
CA GLU A 58 -12.50 -5.49 7.65
C GLU A 58 -11.56 -6.69 7.88
N SER A 59 -11.18 -7.40 6.80
CA SER A 59 -10.29 -8.56 6.80
C SER A 59 -8.87 -8.28 6.30
N LEU A 60 -8.53 -7.00 6.09
CA LEU A 60 -7.17 -6.63 5.69
C LEU A 60 -6.18 -7.05 6.79
N ALA A 61 -5.30 -7.99 6.44
CA ALA A 61 -4.26 -8.52 7.33
C ALA A 61 -4.79 -9.10 8.67
N VAL A 62 -5.87 -9.90 8.65
CA VAL A 62 -6.34 -10.64 9.87
C VAL A 62 -5.21 -11.48 10.51
N GLY A 63 -4.25 -11.94 9.71
CA GLY A 63 -3.05 -12.68 10.15
C GLY A 63 -1.84 -11.81 10.51
N GLY A 64 -1.97 -10.49 10.56
CA GLY A 64 -0.86 -9.54 10.73
C GLY A 64 -0.14 -9.22 9.41
N GLY A 65 0.87 -8.35 9.50
CA GLY A 65 1.65 -7.86 8.37
C GLY A 65 1.36 -6.40 8.00
N LEU A 66 2.09 -5.92 6.99
CA LEU A 66 1.96 -4.55 6.49
C LEU A 66 0.76 -4.40 5.54
N VAL A 67 -0.08 -3.41 5.81
CA VAL A 67 -1.12 -2.89 4.92
C VAL A 67 -0.69 -1.49 4.50
N LEU A 68 -0.45 -1.32 3.21
CA LEU A 68 -0.07 -0.04 2.62
C LEU A 68 -1.32 0.70 2.16
N LEU A 69 -1.52 1.92 2.64
CA LEU A 69 -2.58 2.83 2.18
C LEU A 69 -1.92 3.84 1.26
N ARG A 70 -2.28 3.81 -0.02
CA ARG A 70 -1.81 4.78 -1.01
C ARG A 70 -2.91 5.76 -1.29
N ASP A 71 -2.60 7.02 -1.08
CA ASP A 71 -3.52 8.10 -1.35
C ASP A 71 -3.03 8.94 -2.54
N SER A 72 -3.82 9.94 -2.89
CA SER A 72 -3.48 10.91 -3.92
C SER A 72 -3.81 12.32 -3.47
N LEU A 73 -3.34 13.32 -4.22
CA LEU A 73 -3.70 14.72 -3.97
C LEU A 73 -5.21 14.98 -4.06
N GLU A 74 -5.94 14.17 -4.83
CA GLU A 74 -7.39 14.29 -4.98
C GLU A 74 -8.16 13.53 -3.89
N TRP A 75 -7.57 12.45 -3.36
CA TRP A 75 -8.22 11.52 -2.45
C TRP A 75 -7.32 11.27 -1.25
N GLU A 76 -7.53 11.99 -0.14
CA GLU A 76 -6.72 11.86 1.06
C GLU A 76 -6.87 10.49 1.77
N GLY A 77 -5.75 9.94 2.23
CA GLY A 77 -5.75 8.64 2.91
C GLY A 77 -5.90 8.71 4.42
N ARG A 78 -5.79 9.90 5.01
CA ARG A 78 -5.84 10.08 6.47
C ARG A 78 -7.19 9.71 7.06
N SER A 79 -8.29 10.08 6.41
CA SER A 79 -9.64 9.66 6.81
C SER A 79 -9.81 8.14 6.78
N LEU A 80 -9.27 7.46 5.75
CA LEU A 80 -9.27 6.00 5.69
C LEU A 80 -8.42 5.38 6.81
N LEU A 81 -7.22 5.92 7.06
CA LEU A 81 -6.35 5.45 8.13
C LEU A 81 -7.04 5.56 9.50
N LYS A 82 -7.62 6.73 9.81
CA LYS A 82 -8.38 6.96 11.04
C LYS A 82 -9.57 5.99 11.16
N ALA A 83 -10.28 5.73 10.07
CA ALA A 83 -11.39 4.78 10.05
C ALA A 83 -10.97 3.33 10.32
N LEU A 84 -9.83 2.89 9.78
CA LEU A 84 -9.28 1.55 10.06
C LEU A 84 -8.76 1.42 11.50
N ILE A 85 -8.17 2.49 12.04
CA ILE A 85 -7.76 2.57 13.45
C ILE A 85 -8.98 2.47 14.36
N ARG A 86 -10.04 3.22 14.05
CA ARG A 86 -11.31 3.17 14.76
C ARG A 86 -11.88 1.76 14.76
N GLU A 87 -11.90 1.09 13.62
CA GLU A 87 -12.35 -0.30 13.50
C GLU A 87 -11.53 -1.25 14.39
N ALA A 88 -10.21 -1.11 14.43
CA ALA A 88 -9.33 -1.90 15.30
C ALA A 88 -9.60 -1.65 16.79
N ALA A 89 -9.78 -0.38 17.19
CA ALA A 89 -10.10 -0.03 18.56
C ALA A 89 -11.45 -0.62 19.02
N HIS A 90 -12.48 -0.60 18.16
CA HIS A 90 -13.79 -1.19 18.45
C HIS A 90 -13.75 -2.72 18.52
N LYS A 91 -12.78 -3.36 17.84
CA LYS A 91 -12.49 -4.79 17.97
C LYS A 91 -11.76 -5.13 19.27
N GLY A 92 -11.42 -4.15 20.10
CA GLY A 92 -10.68 -4.32 21.35
C GLY A 92 -9.18 -4.53 21.14
N GLU A 93 -8.65 -4.21 19.96
CA GLU A 93 -7.21 -4.25 19.71
C GLU A 93 -6.51 -3.08 20.42
N GLN A 94 -5.26 -3.30 20.81
CA GLN A 94 -4.40 -2.18 21.21
C GLN A 94 -4.00 -1.42 19.95
N VAL A 95 -4.09 -0.09 19.97
CA VAL A 95 -3.71 0.75 18.84
C VAL A 95 -2.55 1.66 19.24
N GLN A 96 -1.45 1.59 18.48
CA GLN A 96 -0.35 2.53 18.56
C GLN A 96 -0.25 3.33 17.26
N VAL A 97 -0.06 4.64 17.36
CA VAL A 97 0.10 5.52 16.19
C VAL A 97 1.42 6.25 16.31
N LEU A 98 2.21 6.23 15.23
CA LEU A 98 3.38 7.08 15.06
C LEU A 98 2.97 8.27 14.19
N GLY A 99 3.03 9.47 14.79
CA GLY A 99 2.66 10.73 14.16
C GLY A 99 3.88 11.50 13.66
N CYS A 100 4.06 11.61 12.36
CA CYS A 100 5.20 12.25 11.69
C CYS A 100 4.80 13.51 10.91
N GLU A 101 3.55 13.61 10.46
CA GLU A 101 3.10 14.64 9.52
C GLU A 101 2.13 15.65 10.14
N VAL A 102 1.31 15.21 11.09
CA VAL A 102 0.32 16.06 11.78
C VAL A 102 0.49 16.00 13.29
N SER A 103 0.04 17.05 13.96
CA SER A 103 0.03 17.10 15.44
C SER A 103 -0.90 16.05 16.04
N GLU A 104 -0.64 15.65 17.30
CA GLU A 104 -1.52 14.72 18.04
C GLU A 104 -2.96 15.24 18.15
N GLU A 105 -3.13 16.56 18.34
CA GLU A 105 -4.44 17.21 18.43
C GLU A 105 -5.24 17.06 17.12
N GLU A 106 -4.60 17.37 15.99
CA GLU A 106 -5.21 17.25 14.66
C GLU A 106 -5.46 15.78 14.28
N PHE A 107 -4.57 14.88 14.66
CA PHE A 107 -4.77 13.45 14.42
C PHE A 107 -5.96 12.92 15.23
N ARG A 108 -6.10 13.33 16.49
CA ARG A 108 -7.21 12.89 17.36
C ARG A 108 -8.54 13.53 17.04
N ASP A 109 -8.52 14.67 16.35
CA ASP A 109 -9.75 15.32 15.90
C ASP A 109 -10.60 14.38 15.02
N GLY A 110 -11.91 14.39 15.25
CA GLY A 110 -12.90 13.51 14.62
C GLY A 110 -12.98 12.07 15.15
N LEU A 111 -12.02 11.58 15.94
CA LEU A 111 -12.12 10.26 16.58
C LEU A 111 -13.08 10.29 17.77
N ASP A 112 -13.87 9.23 17.93
CA ASP A 112 -14.76 9.11 19.09
C ASP A 112 -13.97 8.91 20.41
N PRO A 113 -14.58 9.25 21.56
CA PRO A 113 -13.89 9.17 22.86
C PRO A 113 -13.40 7.77 23.23
N GLU A 114 -14.11 6.72 22.81
CA GLU A 114 -13.72 5.34 23.10
C GLU A 114 -12.44 4.98 22.36
N THR A 115 -12.37 5.29 21.06
CA THR A 115 -11.18 5.10 20.24
C THR A 115 -10.00 5.91 20.76
N ASN A 116 -10.22 7.19 21.10
CA ASN A 116 -9.18 8.06 21.66
C ASN A 116 -8.62 7.53 22.98
N SER A 117 -9.45 6.94 23.85
CA SER A 117 -9.01 6.38 25.14
C SER A 117 -8.09 5.16 25.01
N ARG A 118 -8.15 4.43 23.89
CA ARG A 118 -7.35 3.22 23.62
C ARG A 118 -6.08 3.51 22.81
N LEU A 119 -5.97 4.71 22.26
CA LEU A 119 -4.95 5.08 21.31
C LEU A 119 -3.69 5.59 22.03
N VAL A 120 -2.58 4.88 21.84
CA VAL A 120 -1.25 5.34 22.25
C VAL A 120 -0.64 6.10 21.09
N TYR A 121 -0.50 7.41 21.23
CA TYR A 121 0.12 8.27 20.20
C TYR A 121 1.59 8.51 20.54
N HIS A 122 2.45 8.39 19.54
CA HIS A 122 3.87 8.70 19.62
C HIS A 122 4.15 9.89 18.71
N ASP A 123 4.35 11.07 19.31
CA ASP A 123 4.57 12.32 18.59
C ASP A 123 6.03 12.47 18.14
N VAL A 124 6.25 12.38 16.83
CA VAL A 124 7.50 12.71 16.14
C VAL A 124 7.37 14.04 15.40
N PHE A 125 6.14 14.49 15.14
CA PHE A 125 5.84 15.75 14.47
C PHE A 125 6.34 16.95 15.28
N GLY A 126 6.17 16.94 16.60
CA GLY A 126 6.65 17.99 17.49
C GLY A 126 8.18 18.09 17.60
N ASP A 127 8.90 17.00 17.33
CA ASP A 127 10.35 16.94 17.32
C ASP A 127 10.91 16.08 16.15
N PRO A 128 10.84 16.59 14.91
CA PRO A 128 11.22 15.86 13.68
C PRO A 128 12.69 15.43 13.64
N TRP A 129 13.53 16.11 14.42
CA TRP A 129 14.97 15.89 14.50
C TRP A 129 15.36 15.07 15.74
N ALA A 130 14.38 14.66 16.54
CA ALA A 130 14.58 13.95 17.79
C ALA A 130 15.62 14.63 18.70
N TRP A 131 15.57 15.96 18.82
CA TRP A 131 16.38 16.72 19.78
C TRP A 131 16.16 16.28 21.23
N THR A 132 14.98 15.72 21.51
CA THR A 132 14.51 15.24 22.81
C THR A 132 14.40 13.71 22.87
N GLY A 133 14.67 13.01 21.76
CA GLY A 133 14.40 11.58 21.58
C GLY A 133 15.52 10.81 20.84
N PRO A 134 15.24 9.60 20.34
CA PRO A 134 16.22 8.78 19.62
C PRO A 134 16.55 9.41 18.25
N GLY A 135 17.81 9.83 18.06
CA GLY A 135 18.28 10.81 17.08
C GLY A 135 18.15 10.46 15.58
N ARG A 136 17.42 9.41 15.19
CA ARG A 136 17.22 9.05 13.77
C ARG A 136 15.74 8.80 13.43
N PRO A 137 15.25 9.23 12.25
CA PRO A 137 13.86 9.00 11.83
C PRO A 137 13.42 7.52 11.86
N LEU A 138 14.32 6.57 11.56
CA LEU A 138 14.00 5.13 11.64
C LEU A 138 13.86 4.63 13.08
N GLU A 139 14.54 5.26 14.04
CA GLU A 139 14.44 4.86 15.45
C GLU A 139 13.07 5.21 16.04
N ALA A 140 12.34 6.15 15.41
CA ALA A 140 10.95 6.42 15.76
C ALA A 140 10.04 5.20 15.57
N LEU A 141 10.32 4.31 14.60
CA LEU A 141 9.60 3.04 14.46
C LEU A 141 9.84 2.09 15.65
N ALA A 142 10.94 2.25 16.40
CA ALA A 142 11.21 1.45 17.60
C ALA A 142 10.36 1.85 18.82
N LEU A 143 9.64 2.98 18.74
CA LEU A 143 8.61 3.37 19.71
C LEU A 143 7.37 2.47 19.59
N LEU A 144 7.09 1.98 18.38
CA LEU A 144 6.04 1.02 18.10
C LEU A 144 6.49 -0.36 18.57
N ARG A 145 6.06 -0.77 19.76
CA ARG A 145 6.47 -2.03 20.38
C ARG A 145 5.31 -3.00 20.51
N PRO A 146 5.49 -4.28 20.12
CA PRO A 146 4.59 -5.35 20.53
C PRO A 146 4.41 -5.34 22.05
N SER A 147 3.16 -5.27 22.52
CA SER A 147 2.88 -5.24 23.96
C SER A 147 1.86 -6.32 24.30
N GLY A 148 2.31 -7.30 25.08
CA GLY A 148 1.47 -8.36 25.63
C GLY A 148 0.97 -9.38 24.59
N SER A 149 -0.04 -10.15 25.00
CA SER A 149 -0.65 -11.22 24.18
C SER A 149 -1.86 -10.75 23.37
N ALA A 150 -2.18 -9.46 23.41
CA ALA A 150 -3.35 -8.88 22.74
C ALA A 150 -3.06 -8.63 21.24
N SER A 151 -4.12 -8.60 20.42
CA SER A 151 -4.02 -8.15 19.03
C SER A 151 -3.57 -6.68 19.01
N LEU A 152 -2.48 -6.41 18.28
CA LEU A 152 -1.91 -5.07 18.18
C LEU A 152 -2.01 -4.56 16.74
N THR A 153 -2.59 -3.36 16.59
CA THR A 153 -2.55 -2.56 15.37
C THR A 153 -1.60 -1.38 15.58
N MET A 154 -0.61 -1.25 14.71
CA MET A 154 0.33 -0.13 14.67
C MET A 154 0.06 0.67 13.40
N ALA A 155 -0.04 1.99 13.52
CA ALA A 155 -0.23 2.88 12.39
C ALA A 155 0.93 3.86 12.27
N VAL A 156 1.39 4.09 11.06
CA VAL A 156 2.31 5.17 10.72
C VAL A 156 1.55 6.15 9.84
N ASP A 157 1.38 7.37 10.34
CA ASP A 157 0.56 8.39 9.69
C ASP A 157 1.13 8.87 8.34
N SER A 158 2.45 8.74 8.13
CA SER A 158 3.12 9.09 6.88
C SER A 158 4.44 8.32 6.72
N LEU A 159 4.40 7.23 5.96
CA LEU A 159 5.61 6.55 5.45
C LEU A 159 6.38 7.44 4.47
N SER A 160 5.69 8.38 3.81
CA SER A 160 6.33 9.35 2.93
C SER A 160 7.33 10.23 3.67
N TRP A 161 6.97 10.69 4.87
CA TRP A 161 7.88 11.46 5.71
C TRP A 161 9.17 10.68 6.04
N LEU A 162 9.05 9.38 6.33
CA LEU A 162 10.19 8.50 6.58
C LEU A 162 11.03 8.26 5.33
N LEU A 163 10.41 7.99 4.17
CA LEU A 163 11.09 7.77 2.90
C LEU A 163 11.89 9.00 2.44
N LEU A 164 11.41 10.22 2.71
CA LEU A 164 12.13 11.45 2.37
C LEU A 164 13.41 11.65 3.18
N ARG A 165 13.56 10.95 4.31
CA ARG A 165 14.67 11.13 5.26
C ARG A 165 15.56 9.91 5.39
N THR A 166 15.17 8.78 4.80
CA THR A 166 15.82 7.50 5.00
C THR A 166 15.87 6.72 3.68
N PRO A 167 16.96 5.99 3.38
CA PRO A 167 17.01 5.15 2.20
C PRO A 167 15.88 4.11 2.22
N CYS A 168 15.19 3.95 1.09
CA CYS A 168 14.09 2.98 0.95
C CYS A 168 14.44 1.56 1.45
N PRO A 169 15.61 0.97 1.15
CA PRO A 169 15.97 -0.35 1.66
C PRO A 169 16.00 -0.42 3.20
N ALA A 170 16.47 0.63 3.86
CA ALA A 170 16.54 0.69 5.32
C ALA A 170 15.12 0.80 5.94
N LEU A 171 14.23 1.57 5.32
CA LEU A 171 12.82 1.62 5.74
C LEU A 171 12.12 0.26 5.54
N CYS A 172 12.32 -0.39 4.39
CA CYS A 172 11.77 -1.72 4.13
C CYS A 172 12.26 -2.73 5.19
N GLN A 173 13.53 -2.66 5.57
CA GLN A 173 14.10 -3.51 6.62
C GLN A 173 13.48 -3.23 7.98
N ALA A 174 13.32 -1.95 8.36
CA ALA A 174 12.68 -1.56 9.62
C ALA A 174 11.19 -1.96 9.67
N LEU A 175 10.46 -1.84 8.55
CA LEU A 175 9.07 -2.30 8.47
C LEU A 175 8.98 -3.84 8.52
N ARG A 176 9.93 -4.57 7.93
CA ARG A 176 10.03 -6.03 8.09
C ARG A 176 10.22 -6.42 9.55
N THR A 177 11.17 -5.80 10.25
CA THR A 177 11.40 -6.12 11.67
C THR A 177 10.17 -5.78 12.52
N LEU A 178 9.47 -4.68 12.23
CA LEU A 178 8.25 -4.29 12.92
C LEU A 178 7.08 -5.27 12.69
N THR A 179 6.94 -5.77 11.46
CA THR A 179 5.82 -6.64 11.04
C THR A 179 5.98 -8.09 11.43
N PHE A 180 7.21 -8.61 11.38
CA PHE A 180 7.49 -10.01 11.71
C PHE A 180 7.97 -10.18 13.16
N GLY A 181 8.47 -9.11 13.79
CA GLY A 181 8.97 -9.16 15.15
C GLY A 181 10.14 -10.13 15.33
N ASP A 182 10.43 -10.44 16.59
CA ASP A 182 11.36 -11.52 16.94
C ASP A 182 10.60 -12.86 16.98
N PRO A 183 10.95 -13.84 16.13
CA PRO A 183 10.27 -15.14 16.07
C PRO A 183 10.31 -15.92 17.39
N SER A 184 11.26 -15.60 18.30
CA SER A 184 11.39 -16.26 19.60
C SER A 184 10.26 -15.92 20.59
N THR A 185 9.54 -14.81 20.36
CA THR A 185 8.56 -14.28 21.33
C THR A 185 7.18 -14.95 21.24
N GLY A 186 6.96 -15.86 20.28
CA GLY A 186 5.69 -16.58 20.09
C GLY A 186 4.46 -15.68 19.91
N SER A 187 4.68 -14.38 19.73
CA SER A 187 3.64 -13.36 19.73
C SER A 187 2.95 -13.31 18.37
N ARG A 188 1.65 -13.01 18.37
CA ARG A 188 0.89 -12.84 17.14
C ARG A 188 1.48 -11.68 16.34
N ARG A 189 1.70 -11.90 15.03
CA ARG A 189 2.21 -10.86 14.13
C ARG A 189 1.34 -9.61 14.19
N PRO A 190 1.90 -8.43 14.47
CA PRO A 190 1.12 -7.20 14.51
C PRO A 190 0.62 -6.82 13.14
N ARG A 191 -0.50 -6.09 13.12
CA ARG A 191 -1.00 -5.43 11.91
C ARG A 191 -0.38 -4.04 11.82
N VAL A 192 0.34 -3.76 10.75
CA VAL A 192 0.96 -2.44 10.52
C VAL A 192 0.21 -1.74 9.40
N LEU A 193 -0.32 -0.55 9.66
CA LEU A 193 -0.94 0.33 8.69
C LEU A 193 0.05 1.44 8.35
N GLY A 194 0.34 1.68 7.08
CA GLY A 194 1.22 2.77 6.66
C GLY A 194 0.58 3.60 5.57
N LEU A 195 0.41 4.90 5.81
CA LEU A 195 -0.06 5.83 4.79
C LEU A 195 1.12 6.31 3.92
N LEU A 196 0.93 6.32 2.61
CA LEU A 196 1.94 6.65 1.62
C LEU A 196 1.36 7.57 0.54
N HIS A 197 1.88 8.80 0.49
CA HIS A 197 1.55 9.79 -0.53
C HIS A 197 2.28 9.49 -1.84
N GLN A 198 1.55 8.94 -2.82
CA GLN A 198 2.16 8.34 -4.00
C GLN A 198 2.88 9.37 -4.89
N GLU A 199 2.39 10.61 -4.96
CA GLU A 199 2.97 11.67 -5.79
C GLU A 199 4.33 12.16 -5.29
N LEU A 200 4.70 11.82 -4.05
CA LEU A 200 5.98 12.21 -3.47
C LEU A 200 7.13 11.27 -3.82
N HIS A 201 6.85 10.11 -4.44
CA HIS A 201 7.86 9.06 -4.66
C HIS A 201 7.85 8.53 -6.09
N ALA A 202 9.02 8.09 -6.55
CA ALA A 202 9.14 7.34 -7.80
C ALA A 202 8.60 5.91 -7.65
N ASP A 203 8.35 5.24 -8.78
CA ASP A 203 7.81 3.88 -8.81
C ASP A 203 8.68 2.84 -8.07
N GLY A 204 10.00 3.05 -7.98
CA GLY A 204 10.92 2.13 -7.31
C GLY A 204 10.62 1.95 -5.81
N PRO A 205 10.68 3.02 -4.99
CA PRO A 205 10.29 2.96 -3.58
C PRO A 205 8.84 2.50 -3.36
N LEU A 206 7.89 2.99 -4.17
CA LEU A 206 6.48 2.58 -4.10
C LEU A 206 6.34 1.06 -4.30
N GLY A 207 6.99 0.54 -5.34
CA GLY A 207 7.02 -0.89 -5.66
C GLY A 207 7.68 -1.71 -4.56
N SER A 208 8.78 -1.22 -3.97
CA SER A 208 9.49 -1.92 -2.88
C SER A 208 8.61 -2.10 -1.64
N LEU A 209 7.89 -1.04 -1.23
CA LEU A 209 6.93 -1.10 -0.13
C LEU A 209 5.71 -1.97 -0.47
N ALA A 210 5.19 -1.91 -1.71
CA ALA A 210 4.08 -2.74 -2.16
C ALA A 210 4.43 -4.24 -2.27
N HIS A 211 5.71 -4.59 -2.45
CA HIS A 211 6.18 -5.98 -2.37
C HIS A 211 6.29 -6.48 -0.92
N LEU A 212 6.61 -5.57 0.02
CA LEU A 212 6.62 -5.89 1.44
C LEU A 212 5.20 -6.06 2.01
N ALA A 213 4.23 -5.30 1.50
CA ALA A 213 2.87 -5.29 1.99
C ALA A 213 2.09 -6.58 1.65
N VAL A 214 1.34 -7.09 2.63
CA VAL A 214 0.38 -8.20 2.46
C VAL A 214 -0.86 -7.70 1.72
N ALA A 215 -1.21 -6.44 1.92
CA ALA A 215 -2.27 -5.76 1.20
C ALA A 215 -1.89 -4.32 0.88
N GLU A 216 -2.32 -3.85 -0.28
CA GLU A 216 -2.21 -2.47 -0.74
C GLU A 216 -3.64 -1.96 -1.01
N VAL A 217 -3.96 -0.78 -0.50
CA VAL A 217 -5.23 -0.09 -0.74
C VAL A 217 -4.90 1.22 -1.43
N THR A 218 -5.23 1.32 -2.71
CA THR A 218 -5.02 2.53 -3.51
C THR A 218 -6.32 3.30 -3.61
N LEU A 219 -6.31 4.54 -3.13
CA LEU A 219 -7.42 5.46 -3.24
C LEU A 219 -7.42 6.16 -4.60
N GLY A 220 -8.62 6.36 -5.12
CA GLY A 220 -8.85 7.07 -6.37
C GLY A 220 -10.32 7.41 -6.49
N GLY A 221 -10.77 7.71 -7.70
CA GLY A 221 -12.16 8.00 -7.96
C GLY A 221 -12.35 8.91 -9.15
N THR A 222 -13.60 9.07 -9.58
CA THR A 222 -13.99 10.00 -10.64
C THR A 222 -15.10 10.89 -10.12
N GLY A 223 -14.85 12.21 -10.06
CA GLY A 223 -15.81 13.17 -9.54
C GLY A 223 -16.05 13.01 -8.03
N PRO A 224 -17.29 13.03 -7.52
CA PRO A 224 -17.58 12.96 -6.08
C PRO A 224 -17.46 11.53 -5.51
N GLN A 225 -17.09 10.56 -6.34
CA GLN A 225 -17.19 9.14 -6.00
C GLN A 225 -15.80 8.55 -5.75
N ALA A 226 -15.48 8.33 -4.47
CA ALA A 226 -14.22 7.71 -4.06
C ALA A 226 -14.22 6.22 -4.36
N THR A 227 -13.12 5.69 -4.87
CA THR A 227 -12.88 4.27 -5.06
C THR A 227 -11.65 3.82 -4.28
N ALA A 228 -11.66 2.56 -3.86
CA ALA A 228 -10.52 1.91 -3.24
C ALA A 228 -10.22 0.62 -3.98
N GLN A 229 -9.05 0.54 -4.59
CA GLN A 229 -8.53 -0.66 -5.22
C GLN A 229 -7.70 -1.43 -4.20
N ILE A 230 -8.16 -2.62 -3.83
CA ILE A 230 -7.50 -3.46 -2.84
C ILE A 230 -6.77 -4.58 -3.56
N ARG A 231 -5.44 -4.59 -3.46
CA ARG A 231 -4.58 -5.67 -3.93
C ARG A 231 -4.08 -6.47 -2.73
N HIS A 232 -4.44 -7.75 -2.66
CA HIS A 232 -4.11 -8.62 -1.53
C HIS A 232 -3.26 -9.82 -1.99
N ARG A 233 -2.14 -10.05 -1.31
CA ARG A 233 -1.22 -11.17 -1.55
C ARG A 233 -1.57 -12.32 -0.60
N ARG A 234 -1.91 -13.48 -1.15
CA ARG A 234 -2.20 -14.68 -0.34
C ARG A 234 -0.89 -15.43 -0.02
N PRO A 235 -0.87 -16.25 1.05
CA PRO A 235 0.30 -17.03 1.42
C PRO A 235 0.88 -17.92 0.30
N GLY A 236 0.04 -18.40 -0.63
CA GLY A 236 0.48 -19.16 -1.82
C GLY A 236 0.86 -18.31 -3.02
N GLY A 237 1.36 -17.08 -2.83
CA GLY A 237 1.80 -16.16 -3.89
C GLY A 237 0.70 -15.53 -4.75
N ARG A 238 -0.51 -16.12 -4.79
CA ARG A 238 -1.63 -15.61 -5.57
C ARG A 238 -2.03 -14.21 -5.12
N VAL A 239 -2.00 -13.27 -6.07
CA VAL A 239 -2.48 -11.90 -5.89
C VAL A 239 -3.95 -11.84 -6.30
N THR A 240 -4.78 -11.23 -5.46
CA THR A 240 -6.17 -10.91 -5.79
C THR A 240 -6.38 -9.41 -5.75
N GLU A 241 -7.08 -8.89 -6.72
CA GLU A 241 -7.39 -7.47 -6.84
C GLU A 241 -8.90 -7.27 -6.86
N GLN A 242 -9.38 -6.25 -6.15
CA GLN A 242 -10.80 -5.92 -6.12
C GLN A 242 -11.01 -4.44 -5.87
N THR A 243 -11.91 -3.84 -6.63
CA THR A 243 -12.22 -2.41 -6.53
C THR A 243 -13.54 -2.22 -5.81
N TYR A 244 -13.59 -1.24 -4.92
CA TYR A 244 -14.76 -0.89 -4.14
C TYR A 244 -15.09 0.58 -4.36
N LEU A 245 -16.38 0.88 -4.37
CA LEU A 245 -16.86 2.21 -4.02
C LEU A 245 -16.64 2.41 -2.52
N LEU A 246 -15.91 3.46 -2.15
CA LEU A 246 -15.57 3.79 -0.77
C LEU A 246 -16.35 5.03 -0.32
N SER A 247 -16.83 5.03 0.91
CA SER A 247 -17.31 6.22 1.59
C SER A 247 -16.91 6.18 3.05
N VAL A 248 -16.09 7.15 3.48
CA VAL A 248 -15.80 7.40 4.89
C VAL A 248 -16.87 8.35 5.41
N LEU A 249 -17.67 7.90 6.37
CA LEU A 249 -18.70 8.73 6.99
C LEU A 249 -18.08 9.71 8.00
N PRO A 250 -18.82 10.76 8.42
CA PRO A 250 -18.31 11.74 9.40
C PRO A 250 -17.92 11.14 10.76
N ASP A 251 -18.51 10.00 11.13
CA ASP A 251 -18.16 9.22 12.33
C ASP A 251 -16.97 8.26 12.09
N LEU A 252 -16.27 8.43 10.97
CA LEU A 252 -15.18 7.58 10.51
C LEU A 252 -15.59 6.10 10.36
N SER A 253 -16.88 5.81 10.18
CA SER A 253 -17.32 4.48 9.77
C SER A 253 -17.13 4.30 8.26
N LEU A 254 -16.71 3.10 7.86
CA LEU A 254 -16.49 2.77 6.46
C LEU A 254 -17.74 2.15 5.84
N ARG A 255 -18.13 2.67 4.66
CA ARG A 255 -19.06 1.99 3.76
C ARG A 255 -18.33 1.60 2.49
N THR A 256 -18.41 0.32 2.16
CA THR A 256 -17.83 -0.23 0.94
C THR A 256 -18.90 -0.95 0.13
N GLN A 257 -18.95 -0.70 -1.17
CA GLN A 257 -19.76 -1.45 -2.11
C GLN A 257 -18.85 -2.06 -3.17
N ASP A 258 -18.98 -3.37 -3.39
CA ASP A 258 -18.24 -4.08 -4.45
C ASP A 258 -18.52 -3.41 -5.80
N LEU A 259 -17.47 -2.93 -6.46
CA LEU A 259 -17.56 -2.68 -7.88
C LEU A 259 -17.23 -4.03 -8.55
N PRO A 260 -18.11 -4.56 -9.42
CA PRO A 260 -17.75 -5.76 -10.17
C PRO A 260 -16.41 -5.45 -10.86
N SER A 261 -15.41 -6.31 -10.64
CA SER A 261 -14.20 -6.27 -11.45
C SER A 261 -14.68 -6.28 -12.88
N GLN A 262 -14.60 -5.14 -13.58
CA GLN A 262 -14.56 -5.20 -15.01
C GLN A 262 -13.42 -6.18 -15.28
N GLY A 263 -13.68 -7.18 -16.13
CA GLY A 263 -12.64 -8.11 -16.55
C GLY A 263 -11.41 -7.33 -17.04
N PRO A 264 -10.31 -8.03 -17.39
CA PRO A 264 -9.14 -7.38 -17.97
C PRO A 264 -9.60 -6.29 -18.94
N PRO A 265 -9.06 -5.05 -18.83
CA PRO A 265 -9.61 -3.87 -19.49
C PRO A 265 -10.01 -4.26 -20.90
N ALA A 266 -11.26 -3.97 -21.26
CA ALA A 266 -11.74 -4.18 -22.63
C ALA A 266 -10.63 -3.72 -23.55
N ALA A 267 -10.13 -4.64 -24.36
CA ALA A 267 -8.97 -4.43 -25.21
C ALA A 267 -9.04 -3.02 -25.79
N PRO A 268 -7.96 -2.22 -25.73
CA PRO A 268 -7.95 -0.95 -26.44
C PRO A 268 -8.41 -1.26 -27.86
N HIS A 269 -9.44 -0.54 -28.32
CA HIS A 269 -10.08 -0.52 -29.64
C HIS A 269 -9.67 -1.64 -30.61
N PRO A 270 -10.61 -2.33 -31.29
CA PRO A 270 -10.25 -3.37 -32.26
C PRO A 270 -9.10 -2.87 -33.13
N PRO A 271 -7.96 -3.58 -33.17
CA PRO A 271 -6.79 -3.10 -33.88
C PRO A 271 -7.22 -2.78 -35.31
N PRO A 272 -6.77 -1.65 -35.91
CA PRO A 272 -6.80 -1.56 -37.35
C PRO A 272 -6.11 -2.82 -37.87
N SER A 273 -6.84 -3.59 -38.68
CA SER A 273 -6.41 -4.83 -39.37
C SER A 273 -4.97 -5.23 -39.08
N THR A 274 -4.79 -6.30 -38.31
CA THR A 274 -3.55 -7.06 -38.10
C THR A 274 -2.47 -6.78 -39.15
N VAL A 275 -1.66 -5.76 -38.91
CA VAL A 275 -0.39 -5.62 -39.60
C VAL A 275 0.57 -6.46 -38.77
N ASP A 276 1.07 -7.54 -39.37
CA ASP A 276 2.07 -8.39 -38.74
C ASP A 276 3.26 -7.51 -38.32
N PRO A 277 3.59 -7.41 -37.01
CA PRO A 277 4.68 -6.57 -36.52
C PRO A 277 6.06 -7.01 -37.07
N MET A 278 6.13 -8.16 -37.73
CA MET A 278 7.32 -8.70 -38.38
C MET A 278 7.41 -8.35 -39.88
N ALA A 279 6.38 -7.70 -40.46
CA ALA A 279 6.32 -7.38 -41.89
C ALA A 279 7.32 -6.30 -42.36
N ASP A 280 7.75 -5.40 -41.46
CA ASP A 280 8.70 -4.31 -41.77
C ASP A 280 10.18 -4.68 -41.52
N LEU A 281 10.47 -5.96 -41.27
CA LEU A 281 11.85 -6.41 -41.12
C LEU A 281 12.50 -6.58 -42.50
N THR A 282 13.70 -6.02 -42.67
CA THR A 282 14.51 -6.17 -43.90
C THR A 282 15.07 -7.59 -44.09
N PHE A 283 14.84 -8.48 -43.12
CA PHE A 283 15.23 -9.88 -43.15
C PHE A 283 14.09 -10.74 -42.59
N ASN A 284 13.88 -11.90 -43.20
CA ASN A 284 12.80 -12.80 -42.82
C ASN A 284 13.16 -13.57 -41.54
N LEU A 285 12.38 -13.40 -40.48
CA LEU A 285 12.49 -14.17 -39.24
C LEU A 285 11.62 -15.44 -39.24
N HIS A 286 10.71 -15.57 -40.21
CA HIS A 286 9.89 -16.78 -40.36
C HIS A 286 10.65 -17.80 -41.20
N LEU A 287 10.84 -18.99 -40.63
CA LEU A 287 11.19 -20.15 -41.43
C LEU A 287 9.93 -20.60 -42.17
N SER A 288 10.01 -20.72 -43.48
CA SER A 288 9.01 -21.44 -44.27
C SER A 288 8.91 -22.90 -43.81
N GLU A 289 7.78 -23.57 -44.10
CA GLU A 289 7.62 -24.98 -43.74
C GLU A 289 8.73 -25.86 -44.35
N GLU A 290 9.17 -25.54 -45.57
CA GLU A 290 10.31 -26.21 -46.22
C GLU A 290 11.63 -26.00 -45.45
N GLU A 291 11.90 -24.78 -44.95
CA GLU A 291 13.08 -24.51 -44.13
C GLU A 291 13.00 -25.16 -42.75
N LYS A 292 11.82 -25.24 -42.15
CA LYS A 292 11.61 -25.97 -40.89
C LYS A 292 11.88 -27.45 -41.06
N GLU A 293 11.37 -28.05 -42.15
CA GLU A 293 11.63 -29.45 -42.49
C GLU A 293 13.12 -29.69 -42.79
N ALA A 294 13.76 -28.81 -43.55
CA ALA A 294 15.19 -28.90 -43.84
C ALA A 294 16.05 -28.79 -42.57
N ARG A 295 15.69 -27.89 -41.64
CA ARG A 295 16.36 -27.75 -40.34
C ARG A 295 16.16 -28.98 -39.46
N ALA A 296 14.95 -29.55 -39.45
CA ALA A 296 14.65 -30.76 -38.68
C ALA A 296 15.36 -32.01 -39.25
N ALA A 297 15.57 -32.07 -40.57
CA ALA A 297 16.30 -33.13 -41.23
C ALA A 297 17.83 -33.02 -41.07
N LEU A 298 18.34 -31.85 -40.63
CA LEU A 298 19.76 -31.63 -40.46
C LEU A 298 20.28 -32.41 -39.24
N THR A 299 21.09 -33.44 -39.49
CA THR A 299 21.75 -34.19 -38.41
C THR A 299 22.86 -33.34 -37.80
N LEU A 300 22.77 -33.05 -36.50
CA LEU A 300 23.78 -32.26 -35.80
C LEU A 300 25.10 -33.03 -35.68
N PRO A 301 26.27 -32.36 -35.77
CA PRO A 301 27.60 -33.02 -35.80
C PRO A 301 27.90 -33.97 -34.63
N TYR A 302 27.27 -33.74 -33.47
CA TYR A 302 27.46 -34.51 -32.24
C TYR A 302 26.25 -35.36 -31.84
N GLN A 303 25.22 -35.43 -32.69
CA GLN A 303 24.07 -36.28 -32.45
C GLN A 303 24.38 -37.69 -32.96
N PHE A 304 24.56 -38.64 -32.04
CA PHE A 304 24.72 -40.03 -32.40
C PHE A 304 23.39 -40.57 -32.95
N SER A 305 23.44 -41.38 -34.02
CA SER A 305 22.25 -42.12 -34.46
C SER A 305 21.76 -43.02 -33.32
N SER A 306 20.46 -43.27 -33.24
CA SER A 306 19.88 -44.13 -32.19
C SER A 306 20.57 -45.49 -32.08
N GLU A 307 21.05 -46.03 -33.20
CA GLU A 307 21.82 -47.27 -33.27
C GLU A 307 23.24 -47.11 -32.70
N LYS A 308 23.94 -46.02 -33.02
CA LYS A 308 25.28 -45.71 -32.46
C LYS A 308 25.19 -45.33 -30.98
N GLN A 309 24.11 -44.68 -30.57
CA GLN A 309 23.82 -44.36 -29.18
C GLN A 309 23.58 -45.66 -28.39
N ARG A 310 22.83 -46.62 -28.96
CA ARG A 310 22.65 -47.97 -28.38
C ARG A 310 23.92 -48.82 -28.39
N SER A 311 24.83 -48.64 -29.35
CA SER A 311 26.10 -49.37 -29.37
C SER A 311 27.15 -48.77 -28.43
N LEU A 312 27.16 -47.44 -28.23
CA LEU A 312 28.06 -46.77 -27.27
C LEU A 312 27.56 -46.91 -25.83
N LEU A 313 26.24 -46.82 -25.62
CA LEU A 313 25.59 -47.07 -24.34
C LEU A 313 25.39 -48.57 -24.17
N HIS A 314 26.48 -49.31 -24.00
CA HIS A 314 26.37 -50.67 -23.50
C HIS A 314 25.63 -50.63 -22.15
N PRO A 315 24.65 -51.50 -21.88
CA PRO A 315 24.05 -51.66 -20.57
C PRO A 315 25.03 -52.40 -19.64
N SER A 316 26.21 -51.81 -19.43
CA SER A 316 27.07 -52.12 -18.30
C SER A 316 26.71 -51.15 -17.18
N PRO A 317 26.84 -51.54 -15.90
CA PRO A 317 26.69 -50.61 -14.79
C PRO A 317 27.89 -49.65 -14.81
N ALA A 318 27.87 -48.65 -15.70
CA ALA A 318 28.80 -47.54 -15.72
C ALA A 318 28.53 -46.72 -14.46
N ARG A 319 29.26 -47.04 -13.38
CA ARG A 319 29.26 -46.26 -12.15
C ARG A 319 30.19 -45.07 -12.36
N ILE A 320 29.61 -43.89 -12.41
CA ILE A 320 30.35 -42.64 -12.29
C ILE A 320 30.74 -42.53 -10.81
N PHE A 321 32.04 -42.54 -10.53
CA PHE A 321 32.56 -42.30 -9.19
C PHE A 321 32.80 -40.81 -9.07
N TYR A 322 31.89 -40.14 -8.37
CA TYR A 322 32.06 -38.74 -7.98
C TYR A 322 32.73 -38.72 -6.61
N GLU A 323 33.91 -38.11 -6.52
CA GLU A 323 34.56 -37.81 -5.25
C GLU A 323 34.25 -36.35 -4.93
N LEU A 324 33.50 -36.10 -3.85
CA LEU A 324 33.23 -34.74 -3.38
C LEU A 324 34.56 -34.09 -3.00
N ASP A 325 34.90 -32.99 -3.65
CA ASP A 325 35.99 -32.14 -3.22
C ASP A 325 35.51 -31.14 -2.15
N SER A 326 36.44 -30.48 -1.47
CA SER A 326 36.13 -29.62 -0.32
C SER A 326 35.38 -28.33 -0.69
N ASP A 327 35.19 -28.09 -1.99
CA ASP A 327 34.48 -26.95 -2.55
C ASP A 327 33.11 -27.35 -3.15
N ASP A 328 32.73 -28.64 -3.09
CA ASP A 328 31.37 -29.11 -3.35
C ASP A 328 30.48 -28.78 -2.14
N ASP A 329 30.10 -27.51 -2.05
CA ASP A 329 29.03 -27.07 -1.17
C ASP A 329 27.73 -27.70 -1.67
N LEU A 330 27.23 -28.70 -0.95
CA LEU A 330 25.85 -29.18 -1.12
C LEU A 330 24.92 -28.03 -0.71
N ASP A 331 24.56 -27.19 -1.68
CA ASP A 331 23.51 -26.19 -1.53
C ASP A 331 22.24 -26.92 -1.08
N GLN A 332 21.87 -26.75 0.19
CA GLN A 332 20.74 -27.46 0.82
C GLN A 332 19.36 -27.04 0.29
N ASP A 333 19.32 -26.11 -0.67
CA ASP A 333 18.12 -25.65 -1.35
C ASP A 333 18.27 -25.95 -2.84
N ASP A 334 18.09 -27.21 -3.23
CA ASP A 334 17.82 -27.57 -4.63
C ASP A 334 16.43 -26.99 -4.98
N PRO A 335 16.34 -25.94 -5.81
CA PRO A 335 15.08 -25.24 -6.10
C PRO A 335 14.12 -26.06 -6.98
N ASP A 336 14.49 -27.31 -7.26
CA ASP A 336 13.78 -28.28 -8.07
C ASP A 336 12.87 -29.18 -7.20
N ASP A 337 13.17 -29.30 -5.90
CA ASP A 337 12.59 -30.30 -4.98
C ASP A 337 11.14 -29.99 -4.54
N ASP A 338 10.65 -28.77 -4.81
CA ASP A 338 9.26 -28.33 -4.61
C ASP A 338 8.45 -28.19 -5.92
N LEU A 339 8.97 -28.65 -7.06
CA LEU A 339 8.26 -28.72 -8.34
C LEU A 339 7.47 -30.04 -8.50
N ASP A 340 6.23 -30.06 -8.01
CA ASP A 340 5.24 -31.07 -8.41
C ASP A 340 4.78 -30.80 -9.88
N VAL A 341 5.41 -31.46 -10.86
CA VAL A 341 4.96 -31.53 -12.28
C VAL A 341 4.01 -32.69 -12.55
#